data_AF-A0A9E0GE18-F1
#
_entry.id   AF-A0A9E0GE18-F1
#
_cell.length_a   1.000
_cell.length_b   1.000
_cell.length_c   1.000
_cell.angle_alpha   90.00
_cell.angle_beta   90.00
_cell.angle_gamma   90.00
#
_symmetry.space_group_name_H-M   'P 1'
#
loop_
_entity.id
_entity.type
_entity.pdbx_description
1 polymer ?
#
loop_
_entity_poly.entity_id
_entity_poly.type
_entity_poly.pdbx_seq_one_letter_code
_entity_poly.pdbx_strand_id
1 'polypeptide(L)'
;MLAFAVAPLLALAFAVIAPVPLAVGAVAVFGVAHLGLETRYVIGRFSPSVPWRGLAWLLLPLTLIAVVRLAQLGPAGTRLEATIAFSLVAGAWAWAVRGRRAAVAIGLLALAGLAVPAMRRPELYAMAVAHLHNLTPVAFLWEWSRDRGTRLGRTLFRTAQLGWAAVIPIVVFAGAFDHEGWGWSAWSGDRAPAQVAAVYSPTGWSGQWPLRFLIVFCFGQLMHYVIWCGFLPAVARPAHRRAGSVQPFGWLLRPRVFAPALVSAAVAIGLLQVLSGPDGRRLYAAVASYHAYLEYPLLVLLAASLVRRRTSSGRNRS
;
A
#
# COMPACT_ATOMS: atom_id res chain seq x y z
N MET A 1 -18.90 -8.16 -7.60
CA MET A 1 -19.49 -7.41 -6.47
C MET A 1 -19.52 -8.25 -5.21
N LEU A 2 -19.98 -9.51 -5.27
CA LEU A 2 -20.00 -10.43 -4.11
C LEU A 2 -18.66 -10.52 -3.36
N ALA A 3 -17.53 -10.56 -4.08
CA ALA A 3 -16.19 -10.54 -3.46
C ALA A 3 -15.95 -9.33 -2.53
N PHE A 4 -16.46 -8.13 -2.87
CA PHE A 4 -16.33 -6.93 -2.05
C PHE A 4 -17.44 -6.76 -1.01
N ALA A 5 -18.39 -7.70 -0.95
CA ALA A 5 -19.33 -7.81 0.18
C ALA A 5 -18.79 -8.82 1.21
N VAL A 6 -18.28 -9.96 0.74
CA VAL A 6 -17.80 -11.05 1.60
C VAL A 6 -16.40 -10.77 2.15
N ALA A 7 -15.46 -10.31 1.32
CA ALA A 7 -14.07 -10.12 1.75
C ALA A 7 -13.91 -9.12 2.90
N PRO A 8 -14.59 -7.96 2.92
CA PRO A 8 -14.48 -7.04 4.06
C PRO A 8 -14.99 -7.65 5.37
N LEU A 9 -16.07 -8.43 5.33
CA LEU A 9 -16.62 -9.09 6.52
C LEU A 9 -15.65 -10.14 7.07
N LEU A 10 -15.10 -10.97 6.19
CA LEU A 10 -14.09 -11.96 6.59
C LEU A 10 -12.81 -11.28 7.09
N ALA A 11 -12.32 -10.27 6.37
CA ALA A 11 -11.14 -9.52 6.77
C ALA A 11 -11.33 -8.85 8.14
N LEU A 12 -12.51 -8.28 8.40
CA LEU A 12 -12.84 -7.68 9.69
C LEU A 12 -12.91 -8.74 10.78
N ALA A 13 -13.61 -9.86 10.55
CA ALA A 13 -13.69 -10.95 11.51
C ALA A 13 -12.30 -11.46 11.91
N PHE A 14 -11.42 -11.72 10.94
CA PHE A 14 -10.06 -12.16 11.23
C PHE A 14 -9.23 -11.07 11.92
N ALA A 15 -9.31 -9.82 11.46
CA ALA A 15 -8.59 -8.69 12.04
C ALA A 15 -8.92 -8.48 13.52
N VAL A 16 -10.13 -8.83 13.90
CA VAL A 16 -10.64 -8.64 15.24
C VAL A 16 -10.38 -9.86 16.14
N ILE A 17 -10.53 -11.07 15.63
CA ILE A 17 -10.27 -12.30 16.38
C ILE A 17 -8.77 -12.52 16.61
N ALA A 18 -7.95 -12.26 15.58
CA ALA A 18 -6.53 -12.60 15.59
C ALA A 18 -5.63 -11.51 14.97
N PRO A 19 -5.68 -10.25 15.46
CA PRO A 19 -4.89 -9.14 14.91
C PRO A 19 -3.38 -9.41 14.97
N VAL A 20 -2.86 -9.93 16.09
CA VAL A 20 -1.42 -10.17 16.25
C VAL A 20 -0.90 -11.26 15.30
N PRO A 21 -1.52 -12.46 15.22
CA PRO A 21 -1.18 -13.45 14.19
C PRO A 21 -1.30 -12.90 12.77
N LEU A 22 -2.25 -12.02 12.49
CA LEU A 22 -2.38 -11.41 11.16
C LEU A 22 -1.27 -10.42 10.85
N ALA A 23 -0.93 -9.53 11.79
CA ALA A 23 0.11 -8.53 11.61
C ALA A 23 1.46 -9.17 11.24
N VAL A 24 1.73 -10.38 11.75
CA VAL A 24 2.97 -11.13 11.46
C VAL A 24 2.77 -12.12 10.31
N GLY A 25 1.75 -12.95 10.39
CA GLY A 25 1.53 -14.10 9.50
C GLY A 25 0.98 -13.73 8.13
N ALA A 26 0.14 -12.70 8.00
CA ALA A 26 -0.40 -12.30 6.71
C ALA A 26 0.72 -11.80 5.78
N VAL A 27 1.71 -11.12 6.34
CA VAL A 27 2.95 -10.73 5.67
C VAL A 27 3.74 -11.95 5.20
N ALA A 28 3.91 -12.97 6.04
CA ALA A 28 4.63 -14.18 5.69
C ALA A 28 3.96 -14.95 4.55
N VAL A 29 2.62 -15.02 4.55
CA VAL A 29 1.85 -15.79 3.56
C VAL A 29 1.67 -15.02 2.24
N PHE A 30 1.28 -13.74 2.32
CA PHE A 30 0.85 -12.98 1.14
C PHE A 30 1.83 -11.91 0.71
N GLY A 31 2.73 -11.46 1.58
CA GLY A 31 3.57 -10.28 1.33
C GLY A 31 4.43 -10.39 0.08
N VAL A 32 5.10 -11.53 -0.10
CA VAL A 32 5.94 -11.75 -1.30
C VAL A 32 5.09 -11.88 -2.56
N ALA A 33 3.99 -12.63 -2.49
CA ALA A 33 3.06 -12.79 -3.60
C ALA A 33 2.48 -11.45 -4.05
N HIS A 34 2.04 -10.64 -3.10
CA HIS A 34 1.59 -9.26 -3.30
C HIS A 34 2.67 -8.46 -4.00
N LEU A 35 3.87 -8.31 -3.41
CA LEU A 35 4.94 -7.49 -3.98
C LEU A 35 5.19 -7.82 -5.46
N GLY A 36 5.28 -9.12 -5.78
CA GLY A 36 5.49 -9.54 -7.15
C GLY A 36 4.31 -9.21 -8.08
N LEU A 37 3.08 -9.54 -7.66
CA LEU A 37 1.88 -9.33 -8.48
C LEU A 37 1.61 -7.84 -8.70
N GLU A 38 1.78 -7.03 -7.68
CA GLU A 38 1.72 -5.57 -7.78
C GLU A 38 2.79 -5.05 -8.74
N THR A 39 4.05 -5.41 -8.56
CA THR A 39 5.16 -4.98 -9.43
C THR A 39 4.84 -5.27 -10.89
N ARG A 40 4.34 -6.48 -11.16
CA ARG A 40 3.96 -6.90 -12.50
C ARG A 40 2.75 -6.10 -13.02
N TYR A 41 1.76 -5.82 -12.20
CA TYR A 41 0.64 -4.96 -12.58
C TYR A 41 1.11 -3.55 -12.93
N VAL A 42 1.86 -2.91 -12.03
CA VAL A 42 2.35 -1.53 -12.14
C VAL A 42 3.19 -1.36 -13.40
N ILE A 43 4.19 -2.21 -13.61
CA ILE A 43 5.05 -2.14 -14.80
C ILE A 43 4.21 -2.24 -16.08
N GLY A 44 3.27 -3.19 -16.13
CA GLY A 44 2.40 -3.36 -17.28
C GLY A 44 1.36 -2.25 -17.48
N ARG A 45 0.89 -1.63 -16.40
CA ARG A 45 -0.12 -0.56 -16.43
C ARG A 45 0.50 0.78 -16.83
N PHE A 46 1.71 1.09 -16.36
CA PHE A 46 2.33 2.40 -16.55
C PHE A 46 3.37 2.44 -17.66
N SER A 47 3.86 1.31 -18.17
CA SER A 47 4.84 1.31 -19.29
C SER A 47 4.42 2.09 -20.54
N PRO A 48 3.12 2.25 -20.90
CA PRO A 48 2.75 3.12 -22.03
C PRO A 48 2.89 4.62 -21.74
N SER A 49 2.97 5.02 -20.47
CA SER A 49 2.96 6.43 -20.03
C SER A 49 4.25 6.87 -19.37
N VAL A 50 5.04 5.93 -18.86
CA VAL A 50 6.31 6.17 -18.17
C VAL A 50 7.38 5.30 -18.84
N PRO A 51 8.44 5.89 -19.42
CA PRO A 51 9.51 5.12 -20.02
C PRO A 51 10.22 4.27 -18.97
N TRP A 52 10.76 3.11 -19.37
CA TRP A 52 11.45 2.19 -18.46
C TRP A 52 12.58 2.88 -17.68
N ARG A 53 13.28 3.84 -18.30
CA ARG A 53 14.33 4.63 -17.64
C ARG A 53 13.78 5.43 -16.46
N GLY A 54 12.58 6.00 -16.61
CA GLY A 54 11.90 6.70 -15.53
C GLY A 54 11.53 5.77 -14.38
N LEU A 55 11.08 4.55 -14.69
CA LEU A 55 10.82 3.52 -13.68
C LEU A 55 12.11 3.02 -13.01
N ALA A 56 13.20 2.86 -13.77
CA ALA A 56 14.50 2.46 -13.25
C ALA A 56 15.09 3.52 -12.31
N TRP A 57 14.91 4.81 -12.60
CA TRP A 57 15.33 5.88 -11.70
C TRP A 57 14.63 5.85 -10.33
N LEU A 58 13.42 5.29 -10.25
CA LEU A 58 12.75 5.09 -8.96
C LEU A 58 13.45 4.02 -8.10
N LEU A 59 14.18 3.08 -8.71
CA LEU A 59 14.86 2.02 -7.96
C LEU A 59 15.92 2.57 -7.02
N LEU A 60 16.62 3.65 -7.39
CA LEU A 60 17.66 4.25 -6.56
C LEU A 60 17.11 4.77 -5.20
N PRO A 61 16.15 5.71 -5.16
CA PRO A 61 15.58 6.18 -3.89
C PRO A 61 14.87 5.06 -3.11
N LEU A 62 14.22 4.11 -3.78
CA LEU A 62 13.60 2.96 -3.11
C LEU A 62 14.63 2.03 -2.47
N THR A 63 15.77 1.81 -3.13
CA THR A 63 16.89 1.04 -2.57
C THR A 63 17.50 1.75 -1.39
N LEU A 64 17.63 3.08 -1.45
CA LEU A 64 18.12 3.87 -0.31
C LEU A 64 17.20 3.73 0.91
N ILE A 65 15.88 3.74 0.73
CA ILE A 65 14.93 3.46 1.82
C ILE A 65 15.13 2.05 2.37
N ALA A 66 15.28 1.04 1.52
CA ALA A 66 15.52 -0.34 1.95
C ALA A 66 16.82 -0.45 2.78
N VAL A 67 17.90 0.21 2.35
CA VAL A 67 19.17 0.27 3.09
C VAL A 67 18.99 0.97 4.44
N VAL A 68 18.27 2.10 4.49
CA VAL A 68 17.96 2.82 5.74
C VAL A 68 17.21 1.93 6.72
N ARG A 69 16.25 1.12 6.25
CA ARG A 69 15.51 0.15 7.07
C ARG A 69 16.39 -0.96 7.62
N LEU A 70 17.30 -1.49 6.80
CA LEU A 70 18.26 -2.51 7.24
C LEU A 70 19.25 -1.94 8.26
N ALA A 71 19.64 -0.68 8.13
CA ALA A 71 20.58 -0.01 9.03
C ALA A 71 19.98 0.39 10.39
N GLN A 72 18.65 0.34 10.56
CA GLN A 72 17.96 0.61 11.83
C GLN A 72 18.34 1.92 12.52
N LEU A 73 18.48 3.00 11.73
CA LEU A 73 18.90 4.32 12.19
C LEU A 73 17.86 5.05 13.07
N GLY A 74 16.88 4.34 13.63
CA GLY A 74 15.82 4.87 14.48
C GLY A 74 15.07 6.07 13.87
N PRO A 75 14.81 7.13 14.65
CA PRO A 75 14.11 8.33 14.16
C PRO A 75 14.85 9.05 13.02
N ALA A 76 16.18 8.99 12.97
CA ALA A 76 16.96 9.60 11.89
C ALA A 76 16.71 8.86 10.56
N GLY A 77 16.68 7.52 10.59
CA GLY A 77 16.29 6.72 9.45
C GLY A 77 14.89 7.03 8.96
N THR A 78 13.92 7.13 9.88
CA THR A 78 12.54 7.44 9.53
C THR A 78 12.39 8.83 8.89
N ARG A 79 13.17 9.83 9.33
CA ARG A 79 13.23 11.16 8.69
C ARG A 79 13.84 11.09 7.28
N LEU A 80 14.88 10.27 7.07
CA LEU A 80 15.44 10.03 5.74
C LEU A 80 14.39 9.38 4.81
N GLU A 81 13.67 8.36 5.30
CA GLU A 81 12.58 7.73 4.56
C GLU A 81 11.52 8.76 4.15
N ALA A 82 11.05 9.57 5.11
CA ALA A 82 10.09 10.64 4.86
C ALA A 82 10.61 11.62 3.80
N THR A 83 11.86 12.05 3.92
CA THR A 83 12.49 12.98 2.96
C THR A 83 12.43 12.41 1.55
N ILE A 84 12.88 11.16 1.38
CA ILE A 84 12.89 10.49 0.08
C ILE A 84 11.47 10.35 -0.47
N ALA A 85 10.52 9.94 0.38
CA ALA A 85 9.12 9.77 -0.02
C ALA A 85 8.49 11.08 -0.50
N PHE A 86 8.66 12.18 0.25
CA PHE A 86 8.17 13.50 -0.16
C PHE A 86 8.85 13.98 -1.44
N SER A 87 10.15 13.74 -1.62
CA SER A 87 10.85 14.07 -2.87
C SER A 87 10.30 13.29 -4.07
N LEU A 88 9.98 12.00 -3.90
CA LEU A 88 9.36 11.18 -4.94
C LEU A 88 7.98 11.72 -5.35
N VAL A 89 7.14 12.05 -4.36
CA VAL A 89 5.80 12.62 -4.58
C VAL A 89 5.90 14.01 -5.24
N ALA A 90 6.83 14.86 -4.80
CA ALA A 90 7.09 16.17 -5.39
C ALA A 90 7.55 16.05 -6.85
N GLY A 91 8.47 15.13 -7.14
CA GLY A 91 8.95 14.86 -8.50
C GLY A 91 7.83 14.36 -9.41
N ALA A 92 7.02 13.41 -8.94
CA ALA A 92 5.86 12.90 -9.68
C ALA A 92 4.82 14.00 -9.94
N TRP A 93 4.57 14.87 -8.97
CA TRP A 93 3.66 16.01 -9.11
C TRP A 93 4.18 17.00 -10.16
N ALA A 94 5.42 17.46 -10.02
CA ALA A 94 6.05 18.41 -10.93
C ALA A 94 6.06 17.87 -12.38
N TRP A 95 6.36 16.58 -12.55
CA TRP A 95 6.26 15.90 -13.84
C TRP A 95 4.83 15.93 -14.40
N ALA A 96 3.84 15.64 -13.55
CA ALA A 96 2.46 15.53 -13.96
C ALA A 96 1.85 16.87 -14.39
N VAL A 97 2.23 17.96 -13.74
CA VAL A 97 1.74 19.32 -14.02
C VAL A 97 2.74 20.20 -14.77
N ARG A 98 3.74 19.59 -15.44
CA ARG A 98 4.77 20.30 -16.22
C ARG A 98 4.18 21.39 -17.11
N GLY A 99 4.77 22.59 -17.06
CA GLY A 99 4.29 23.77 -17.79
C GLY A 99 3.24 24.62 -17.04
N ARG A 100 2.76 24.20 -15.85
CA ARG A 100 1.82 24.97 -15.02
C ARG A 100 2.48 25.42 -13.71
N ARG A 101 3.25 26.51 -13.75
CA ARG A 101 4.05 26.99 -12.60
C ARG A 101 3.23 27.15 -11.31
N ALA A 102 2.02 27.69 -11.39
CA ALA A 102 1.14 27.83 -10.24
C ALA A 102 0.74 26.48 -9.63
N ALA A 103 0.42 25.48 -10.46
CA ALA A 103 0.08 24.14 -9.98
C ALA A 103 1.28 23.44 -9.33
N VAL A 104 2.50 23.65 -9.87
CA VAL A 104 3.74 23.17 -9.24
C VAL A 104 3.91 23.81 -7.86
N ALA A 105 3.82 25.14 -7.77
CA ALA A 105 3.99 25.86 -6.51
C ALA A 105 2.98 25.42 -5.44
N ILE A 106 1.69 25.32 -5.79
CA ILE A 106 0.63 24.87 -4.87
C ILE A 106 0.93 23.45 -4.35
N GLY A 107 1.32 22.53 -5.24
CA GLY A 107 1.64 21.17 -4.82
C GLY A 107 2.87 21.10 -3.93
N LEU A 108 3.92 21.86 -4.22
CA LEU A 108 5.12 21.93 -3.38
C LEU A 108 4.81 22.54 -2.00
N LEU A 109 3.97 23.57 -1.93
CA LEU A 109 3.50 24.15 -0.67
C LEU A 109 2.68 23.15 0.15
N ALA A 110 1.77 22.42 -0.48
CA ALA A 110 1.00 21.38 0.19
C ALA A 110 1.90 20.26 0.74
N LEU A 111 2.88 19.82 -0.05
CA LEU A 111 3.85 18.81 0.39
C LEU A 111 4.75 19.33 1.52
N ALA A 112 5.19 20.59 1.48
CA ALA A 112 5.95 21.21 2.57
C ALA A 112 5.12 21.24 3.86
N GLY A 113 3.83 21.60 3.77
CA GLY A 113 2.90 21.57 4.89
C GLY A 113 2.75 20.18 5.54
N LEU A 114 2.82 19.11 4.75
CA LEU A 114 2.80 17.72 5.24
C LEU A 114 4.17 17.24 5.74
N ALA A 115 5.26 17.71 5.12
CA ALA A 115 6.61 17.30 5.46
C ALA A 115 7.04 17.82 6.84
N VAL A 116 6.70 19.06 7.19
CA VAL A 116 7.05 19.66 8.48
C VAL A 116 6.60 18.82 9.69
N PRO A 117 5.32 18.42 9.83
CA PRO A 117 4.89 17.57 10.94
C PRO A 117 5.52 16.17 10.86
N ALA A 118 5.68 15.60 9.66
CA ALA A 118 6.34 14.30 9.48
C ALA A 118 7.80 14.30 9.97
N MET A 119 8.54 15.40 9.76
CA MET A 119 9.91 15.53 10.24
C MET A 119 10.00 15.75 11.75
N ARG A 120 9.02 16.46 12.33
CA ARG A 120 8.96 16.71 13.79
C ARG A 120 8.54 15.47 14.57
N ARG A 121 7.68 14.64 13.99
CA ARG A 121 7.09 13.45 14.62
C ARG A 121 7.22 12.24 13.68
N PRO A 122 8.45 11.74 13.44
CA PRO A 122 8.71 10.66 12.49
C PRO A 122 7.94 9.37 12.81
N GLU A 123 7.63 9.12 14.07
CA GLU A 123 6.80 7.98 14.50
C GLU A 123 5.35 8.08 14.01
N LEU A 124 4.78 9.29 13.98
CA LEU A 124 3.44 9.51 13.43
C LEU A 124 3.45 9.35 11.91
N TYR A 125 4.54 9.78 11.26
CA TYR A 125 4.75 9.53 9.84
C TYR A 125 4.80 8.03 9.53
N ALA A 126 5.58 7.24 10.27
CA ALA A 126 5.69 5.80 10.07
C ALA A 126 4.33 5.10 10.27
N MET A 127 3.59 5.47 11.32
CA MET A 127 2.24 4.96 11.59
C MET A 127 1.25 5.35 10.49
N ALA A 128 1.26 6.61 10.06
CA ALA A 128 0.41 7.09 8.96
C ALA A 128 0.70 6.36 7.66
N VAL A 129 1.98 6.17 7.31
CA VAL A 129 2.40 5.35 6.16
C VAL A 129 1.87 3.92 6.30
N ALA A 130 2.02 3.29 7.47
CA ALA A 130 1.53 1.94 7.72
C ALA A 130 0.00 1.80 7.55
N HIS A 131 -0.78 2.85 7.73
CA HIS A 131 -2.24 2.79 7.57
C HIS A 131 -2.68 3.23 6.17
N LEU A 132 -2.15 4.36 5.69
CA LEU A 132 -2.53 4.95 4.42
C LEU A 132 -2.08 4.12 3.22
N HIS A 133 -0.97 3.38 3.33
CA HIS A 133 -0.55 2.50 2.23
C HIS A 133 -1.58 1.39 1.97
N ASN A 134 -2.26 0.88 3.02
CA ASN A 134 -3.32 -0.11 2.86
C ASN A 134 -4.56 0.43 2.10
N LEU A 135 -4.64 1.75 1.91
CA LEU A 135 -5.70 2.41 1.16
C LEU A 135 -5.28 2.76 -0.28
N THR A 136 -4.00 2.64 -0.64
CA THR A 136 -3.54 2.90 -2.02
C THR A 136 -4.29 2.09 -3.07
N PRO A 137 -4.72 0.82 -2.86
CA PRO A 137 -5.42 0.06 -3.89
C PRO A 137 -6.77 0.66 -4.24
N VAL A 138 -7.40 1.42 -3.34
CA VAL A 138 -8.69 2.09 -3.60
C VAL A 138 -8.58 3.00 -4.81
N ALA A 139 -7.49 3.74 -4.95
CA ALA A 139 -7.29 4.62 -6.11
C ALA A 139 -7.13 3.82 -7.42
N PHE A 140 -6.44 2.68 -7.37
CA PHE A 140 -6.32 1.76 -8.52
C PHE A 140 -7.66 1.14 -8.90
N LEU A 141 -8.47 0.73 -7.91
CA LEU A 141 -9.83 0.24 -8.14
C LEU A 141 -10.74 1.34 -8.71
N TRP A 142 -10.58 2.57 -8.23
CA TRP A 142 -11.34 3.71 -8.72
C TRP A 142 -11.03 4.02 -10.18
N GLU A 143 -9.75 4.00 -10.55
CA GLU A 143 -9.30 4.14 -11.93
C GLU A 143 -9.79 2.98 -12.79
N TRP A 144 -9.62 1.74 -12.33
CA TRP A 144 -10.06 0.55 -13.04
C TRP A 144 -11.57 0.56 -13.31
N SER A 145 -12.39 0.99 -12.34
CA SER A 145 -13.85 1.04 -12.48
C SER A 145 -14.36 2.13 -13.42
N ARG A 146 -13.51 3.11 -13.76
CA ARG A 146 -13.94 4.34 -14.42
C ARG A 146 -14.64 4.10 -15.76
N ASP A 147 -14.01 3.30 -16.61
CA ASP A 147 -14.44 3.10 -18.00
C ASP A 147 -15.14 1.74 -18.19
N ARG A 148 -15.71 1.17 -17.11
CA ARG A 148 -16.31 -0.18 -17.10
C ARG A 148 -17.73 -0.19 -16.53
N GLY A 149 -18.55 -1.07 -17.08
CA GLY A 149 -19.90 -1.39 -16.58
C GLY A 149 -20.93 -0.28 -16.74
N THR A 150 -22.14 -0.52 -16.21
CA THR A 150 -23.22 0.46 -16.17
C THR A 150 -22.93 1.55 -15.14
N ARG A 151 -23.64 2.70 -15.23
CA ARG A 151 -23.52 3.78 -14.23
C ARG A 151 -23.82 3.29 -12.82
N LEU A 152 -24.91 2.52 -12.66
CA LEU A 152 -25.28 1.91 -11.38
C LEU A 152 -24.19 0.96 -10.88
N GLY A 153 -23.69 0.07 -11.74
CA GLY A 153 -22.64 -0.88 -11.39
C GLY A 153 -21.37 -0.21 -10.88
N ARG A 154 -20.95 0.88 -11.54
CA ARG A 154 -19.79 1.68 -11.11
C ARG A 154 -20.03 2.42 -9.79
N THR A 155 -21.21 2.98 -9.58
CA THR A 155 -21.57 3.63 -8.31
C THR A 155 -21.52 2.62 -7.18
N LEU A 156 -22.21 1.48 -7.31
CA LEU A 156 -22.22 0.43 -6.28
C LEU A 156 -20.82 -0.09 -5.98
N PHE A 157 -20.00 -0.32 -7.01
CA PHE A 157 -18.61 -0.74 -6.83
C PHE A 157 -17.79 0.26 -6.01
N ARG A 158 -17.92 1.56 -6.32
CA ARG A 158 -17.20 2.64 -5.63
C ARG A 158 -17.70 2.85 -4.20
N THR A 159 -19.02 2.79 -4.00
CA THR A 159 -19.62 2.82 -2.66
C THR A 159 -19.11 1.66 -1.81
N ALA A 160 -19.01 0.45 -2.37
CA ALA A 160 -18.42 -0.68 -1.66
C ALA A 160 -16.95 -0.42 -1.28
N GLN A 161 -16.16 0.23 -2.16
CA GLN A 161 -14.79 0.60 -1.83
C GLN A 161 -14.71 1.62 -0.69
N LEU A 162 -15.58 2.64 -0.69
CA LEU A 162 -15.66 3.61 0.41
C LEU A 162 -16.16 2.98 1.71
N GLY A 163 -17.07 2.01 1.61
CA GLY A 163 -17.60 1.28 2.77
C GLY A 163 -16.49 0.58 3.54
N TRP A 164 -15.67 -0.22 2.88
CA TRP A 164 -14.58 -0.89 3.57
C TRP A 164 -13.43 0.09 3.92
N ALA A 165 -13.09 1.04 3.04
CA ALA A 165 -11.92 1.90 3.25
C ALA A 165 -12.12 2.99 4.30
N ALA A 166 -13.37 3.40 4.58
CA ALA A 166 -13.67 4.48 5.51
C ALA A 166 -14.69 4.06 6.59
N VAL A 167 -15.83 3.49 6.21
CA VAL A 167 -16.90 3.20 7.18
C VAL A 167 -16.46 2.15 8.20
N ILE A 168 -15.86 1.05 7.77
CA ILE A 168 -15.39 0.00 8.69
C ILE A 168 -14.33 0.55 9.67
N PRO A 169 -13.25 1.24 9.24
CA PRO A 169 -12.32 1.87 10.16
C PRO A 169 -12.97 2.83 11.16
N ILE A 170 -13.93 3.65 10.73
CA ILE A 170 -14.68 4.56 11.61
C ILE A 170 -15.45 3.77 12.68
N VAL A 171 -16.13 2.68 12.30
CA VAL A 171 -16.86 1.81 13.23
C VAL A 171 -15.93 1.16 14.25
N VAL A 172 -14.75 0.69 13.81
CA VAL A 172 -13.73 0.14 14.72
C VAL A 172 -13.23 1.24 15.67
N PHE A 173 -12.91 2.42 15.17
CA PHE A 173 -12.46 3.54 16.01
C PHE A 173 -13.54 4.08 16.95
N ALA A 174 -14.82 3.90 16.64
CA ALA A 174 -15.94 4.22 17.52
C ALA A 174 -16.08 3.22 18.71
N GLY A 175 -15.32 2.12 18.70
CA GLY A 175 -15.30 1.15 19.81
C GLY A 175 -16.29 0.01 19.67
N ALA A 176 -16.80 -0.27 18.46
CA ALA A 176 -17.74 -1.37 18.22
C ALA A 176 -17.19 -2.77 18.57
N PHE A 177 -15.87 -2.88 18.77
CA PHE A 177 -15.15 -4.13 19.02
C PHE A 177 -14.30 -4.09 20.31
N ASP A 178 -14.66 -3.22 21.26
CA ASP A 178 -13.94 -3.05 22.53
C ASP A 178 -14.26 -4.11 23.60
N HIS A 179 -14.94 -5.19 23.23
CA HIS A 179 -15.39 -6.20 24.18
C HIS A 179 -14.22 -7.03 24.75
N GLU A 180 -14.30 -7.37 26.04
CA GLU A 180 -13.30 -8.22 26.70
C GLU A 180 -13.21 -9.58 25.98
N GLY A 181 -11.99 -10.01 25.65
CA GLY A 181 -11.73 -11.25 24.89
C GLY A 181 -11.51 -11.07 23.39
N TRP A 182 -11.78 -9.89 22.81
CA TRP A 182 -11.49 -9.59 21.41
C TRP A 182 -10.02 -9.18 21.25
N GLY A 183 -9.33 -9.70 20.22
CA GLY A 183 -7.98 -9.25 19.82
C GLY A 183 -6.78 -9.62 20.70
N TRP A 184 -7.00 -10.03 21.94
CA TRP A 184 -5.94 -10.38 22.91
C TRP A 184 -5.92 -11.88 23.29
N SER A 185 -6.83 -12.68 22.75
CA SER A 185 -7.08 -14.05 23.23
C SER A 185 -5.98 -15.07 22.87
N ALA A 186 -5.53 -15.78 23.91
CA ALA A 186 -4.91 -17.12 23.98
C ALA A 186 -3.59 -17.41 23.23
N TRP A 187 -3.29 -16.78 22.10
CA TRP A 187 -2.12 -17.14 21.27
C TRP A 187 -0.86 -16.32 21.55
N SER A 188 -0.94 -15.31 22.41
CA SER A 188 0.06 -14.26 22.40
C SER A 188 1.14 -14.31 23.49
N GLY A 189 0.95 -15.09 24.56
CA GLY A 189 1.78 -14.95 25.75
C GLY A 189 1.75 -13.52 26.33
N ASP A 190 2.15 -13.36 27.59
CA ASP A 190 1.79 -12.18 28.39
C ASP A 190 2.38 -10.82 27.96
N ARG A 191 3.14 -10.70 26.85
CA ARG A 191 3.81 -9.43 26.48
C ARG A 191 3.91 -9.10 24.99
N ALA A 192 3.61 -10.01 24.06
CA ALA A 192 3.78 -9.77 22.62
C ALA A 192 2.77 -8.80 21.97
N PRO A 193 1.47 -8.77 22.35
CA PRO A 193 0.47 -7.98 21.64
C PRO A 193 0.62 -6.47 21.77
N ALA A 194 0.96 -5.98 22.98
CA ALA A 194 1.11 -4.56 23.24
C ALA A 194 2.28 -3.96 22.46
N GLN A 195 3.37 -4.72 22.31
CA GLN A 195 4.54 -4.31 21.51
C GLN A 195 4.21 -4.22 20.02
N VAL A 196 3.43 -5.18 19.50
CA VAL A 196 2.99 -5.17 18.10
C VAL A 196 2.02 -4.02 17.86
N ALA A 197 1.01 -3.83 18.73
CA ALA A 197 0.05 -2.74 18.63
C ALA A 197 0.71 -1.36 18.69
N ALA A 198 1.73 -1.18 19.53
CA ALA A 198 2.48 0.07 19.68
C ALA A 198 3.14 0.55 18.38
N VAL A 199 3.50 -0.35 17.46
CA VAL A 199 4.07 0.00 16.14
C VAL A 199 3.04 0.71 15.25
N TYR A 200 1.75 0.40 15.45
CA TYR A 200 0.65 0.85 14.61
C TYR A 200 -0.18 1.96 15.26
N SER A 201 0.10 2.31 16.51
CA SER A 201 -0.62 3.34 17.26
C SER A 201 0.23 4.60 17.50
N PRO A 202 -0.37 5.80 17.54
CA PRO A 202 0.33 7.01 17.94
C PRO A 202 0.93 6.92 19.36
N THR A 203 2.10 7.52 19.55
CA THR A 203 2.76 7.54 20.86
C THR A 203 1.92 8.31 21.89
N GLY A 204 1.82 7.75 23.11
CA GLY A 204 1.04 8.32 24.21
C GLY A 204 -0.44 7.91 24.24
N TRP A 205 -0.91 7.14 23.26
CA TRP A 205 -2.27 6.59 23.28
C TRP A 205 -2.30 5.29 24.08
N SER A 206 -3.27 5.17 24.98
CA SER A 206 -3.41 4.05 25.93
C SER A 206 -4.84 3.50 25.95
N GLY A 207 -5.10 2.51 26.81
CA GLY A 207 -6.39 1.83 26.88
C GLY A 207 -6.64 0.98 25.64
N GLN A 208 -7.85 1.08 25.06
CA GLN A 208 -8.27 0.26 23.91
C GLN A 208 -7.74 0.78 22.56
N TRP A 209 -7.19 1.99 22.51
CA TRP A 209 -6.77 2.62 21.26
C TRP A 209 -5.70 1.83 20.47
N PRO A 210 -4.62 1.33 21.09
CA PRO A 210 -3.63 0.54 20.36
C PRO A 210 -4.23 -0.69 19.67
N LEU A 211 -5.20 -1.36 20.32
CA LEU A 211 -5.91 -2.48 19.71
C LEU A 211 -6.74 -2.01 18.50
N ARG A 212 -7.49 -0.91 18.63
CA ARG A 212 -8.29 -0.36 17.52
C ARG A 212 -7.42 -0.04 16.30
N PHE A 213 -6.26 0.59 16.51
CA PHE A 213 -5.28 0.84 15.44
C PHE A 213 -4.76 -0.46 14.82
N LEU A 214 -4.42 -1.45 15.64
CA LEU A 214 -3.95 -2.75 15.17
C LEU A 214 -5.02 -3.47 14.33
N ILE A 215 -6.29 -3.47 14.78
CA ILE A 215 -7.42 -4.05 14.03
C ILE A 215 -7.57 -3.36 12.68
N VAL A 216 -7.59 -2.02 12.66
CA VAL A 216 -7.72 -1.24 11.40
C VAL A 216 -6.55 -1.53 10.46
N PHE A 217 -5.34 -1.61 10.99
CA PHE A 217 -4.16 -1.99 10.22
C PHE A 217 -4.31 -3.39 9.62
N CYS A 218 -4.62 -4.42 10.41
CA CYS A 218 -4.76 -5.80 9.96
C CYS A 218 -5.91 -5.96 8.95
N PHE A 219 -7.03 -5.29 9.18
CA PHE A 219 -8.16 -5.26 8.26
C PHE A 219 -7.76 -4.63 6.92
N GLY A 220 -7.13 -3.45 6.97
CA GLY A 220 -6.62 -2.76 5.78
C GLY A 220 -5.63 -3.63 5.02
N GLN A 221 -4.69 -4.27 5.72
CA GLN A 221 -3.68 -5.17 5.16
C GLN A 221 -4.31 -6.37 4.44
N LEU A 222 -5.34 -6.99 5.03
CA LEU A 222 -6.06 -8.09 4.38
C LEU A 222 -6.82 -7.63 3.14
N MET A 223 -7.49 -6.48 3.19
CA MET A 223 -8.15 -5.90 2.01
C MET A 223 -7.14 -5.55 0.91
N HIS A 224 -5.96 -5.03 1.30
CA HIS A 224 -4.84 -4.76 0.41
C HIS A 224 -4.41 -6.04 -0.33
N TYR A 225 -4.23 -7.15 0.39
CA TYR A 225 -3.91 -8.45 -0.20
C TYR A 225 -5.03 -9.03 -1.07
N VAL A 226 -6.31 -8.92 -0.65
CA VAL A 226 -7.46 -9.35 -1.48
C VAL A 226 -7.42 -8.66 -2.85
N ILE A 227 -7.05 -7.38 -2.88
CA ILE A 227 -7.02 -6.59 -4.11
C ILE A 227 -5.82 -6.96 -4.97
N TRP A 228 -4.61 -6.97 -4.40
CA TRP A 228 -3.37 -7.20 -5.15
C TRP A 228 -3.14 -8.66 -5.53
N CYS A 229 -3.50 -9.61 -4.67
CA CYS A 229 -3.30 -11.04 -4.90
C CYS A 229 -4.51 -11.70 -5.57
N GLY A 230 -5.72 -11.22 -5.30
CA GLY A 230 -6.96 -11.81 -5.82
C GLY A 230 -7.55 -11.03 -7.00
N PHE A 231 -7.99 -9.80 -6.73
CA PHE A 231 -8.83 -9.06 -7.66
C PHE A 231 -8.10 -8.61 -8.93
N LEU A 232 -7.02 -7.81 -8.80
CA LEU A 232 -6.32 -7.23 -9.94
C LEU A 232 -5.70 -8.28 -10.88
N PRO A 233 -5.08 -9.38 -10.39
CA PRO A 233 -4.63 -10.46 -11.26
C PRO A 233 -5.76 -11.08 -12.09
N ALA A 234 -6.96 -11.21 -11.51
CA ALA A 234 -8.11 -11.77 -12.20
C ALA A 234 -8.67 -10.82 -13.28
N VAL A 235 -8.79 -9.53 -12.97
CA VAL A 235 -9.52 -8.56 -13.83
C VAL A 235 -8.63 -7.68 -14.72
N ALA A 236 -7.34 -7.56 -14.40
CA ALA A 236 -6.38 -6.71 -15.11
C ALA A 236 -5.32 -7.52 -15.86
N ARG A 237 -5.68 -8.73 -16.35
CA ARG A 237 -4.82 -9.62 -17.15
C ARG A 237 -4.04 -8.92 -18.26
N PRO A 238 -4.59 -7.96 -19.03
CA PRO A 238 -3.82 -7.24 -20.05
C PRO A 238 -2.61 -6.48 -19.49
N ALA A 239 -2.72 -5.87 -18.30
CA ALA A 239 -1.59 -5.20 -17.65
C ALA A 239 -0.51 -6.23 -17.28
N HIS A 240 -0.88 -7.31 -16.59
CA HIS A 240 0.08 -8.36 -16.21
C HIS A 240 0.76 -9.05 -17.42
N ARG A 241 0.06 -9.17 -18.55
CA ARG A 241 0.67 -9.67 -19.80
C ARG A 241 1.67 -8.68 -20.39
N ARG A 242 1.33 -7.38 -20.42
CA ARG A 242 2.22 -6.33 -20.96
C ARG A 242 3.52 -6.21 -20.18
N ALA A 243 3.52 -6.49 -18.88
CA ALA A 243 4.76 -6.50 -18.10
C ALA A 243 5.85 -7.41 -18.71
N GLY A 244 5.43 -8.55 -19.28
CA GLY A 244 6.32 -9.52 -19.94
C GLY A 244 7.00 -9.03 -21.24
N SER A 245 6.58 -7.87 -21.76
CA SER A 245 7.09 -7.26 -22.99
C SER A 245 7.86 -5.97 -22.76
N VAL A 246 8.00 -5.49 -21.52
CA VAL A 246 8.71 -4.23 -21.21
C VAL A 246 10.22 -4.48 -21.22
N GLN A 247 10.93 -3.92 -22.18
CA GLN A 247 12.40 -4.06 -22.26
C GLN A 247 13.12 -3.17 -21.23
N PRO A 248 14.32 -3.57 -20.76
CA PRO A 248 15.05 -4.80 -21.11
C PRO A 248 14.69 -6.03 -20.24
N PHE A 249 14.00 -5.84 -19.12
CA PHE A 249 13.83 -6.88 -18.09
C PHE A 249 12.51 -7.66 -18.15
N GLY A 250 11.65 -7.39 -19.12
CA GLY A 250 10.29 -7.95 -19.20
C GLY A 250 10.28 -9.47 -19.27
N TRP A 251 11.36 -10.10 -19.74
CA TRP A 251 11.49 -11.56 -19.75
C TRP A 251 11.42 -12.17 -18.33
N LEU A 252 11.94 -11.47 -17.30
CA LEU A 252 11.83 -11.88 -15.89
C LEU A 252 10.38 -11.86 -15.37
N LEU A 253 9.54 -11.03 -15.97
CA LEU A 253 8.13 -10.83 -15.58
C LEU A 253 7.17 -11.74 -16.37
N ARG A 254 7.68 -12.60 -17.25
CA ARG A 254 6.87 -13.60 -17.96
C ARG A 254 6.44 -14.69 -16.98
N PRO A 255 5.21 -15.24 -17.07
CA PRO A 255 4.69 -16.21 -16.11
C PRO A 255 5.63 -17.39 -15.85
N ARG A 256 6.29 -17.91 -16.90
CA ARG A 256 7.19 -19.07 -16.82
C ARG A 256 8.43 -18.85 -15.93
N VAL A 257 8.91 -17.62 -15.82
CA VAL A 257 10.07 -17.25 -14.98
C VAL A 257 9.60 -16.66 -13.67
N PHE A 258 8.62 -15.76 -13.75
CA PHE A 258 8.11 -15.00 -12.63
C PHE A 258 7.43 -15.86 -11.56
N ALA A 259 6.56 -16.80 -11.96
CA ALA A 259 5.81 -17.61 -11.00
C ALA A 259 6.71 -18.50 -10.13
N PRO A 260 7.66 -19.29 -10.68
CA PRO A 260 8.56 -20.08 -9.83
C PRO A 260 9.45 -19.18 -8.98
N ALA A 261 9.99 -18.08 -9.51
CA ALA A 261 10.81 -17.15 -8.72
C ALA A 261 10.03 -16.55 -7.54
N LEU A 262 8.75 -16.19 -7.76
CA LEU A 262 7.87 -15.67 -6.72
C LEU A 262 7.61 -16.69 -5.62
N VAL A 263 7.30 -17.94 -6.01
CA VAL A 263 7.06 -19.04 -5.06
C VAL A 263 8.33 -19.33 -4.26
N SER A 264 9.49 -19.44 -4.92
CA SER A 264 10.77 -19.66 -4.23
C SER A 264 11.10 -18.53 -3.26
N ALA A 265 10.88 -17.27 -3.65
CA ALA A 265 11.09 -16.12 -2.77
C ALA A 265 10.11 -16.13 -1.58
N ALA A 266 8.84 -16.51 -1.80
CA ALA A 266 7.84 -16.60 -0.75
C ALA A 266 8.21 -17.68 0.27
N VAL A 267 8.63 -18.86 -0.20
CA VAL A 267 9.11 -19.95 0.66
C VAL A 267 10.36 -19.52 1.42
N ALA A 268 11.37 -18.94 0.75
CA ALA A 268 12.61 -18.51 1.40
C ALA A 268 12.37 -17.45 2.48
N ILE A 269 11.58 -16.43 2.19
CA ILE A 269 11.26 -15.36 3.15
C ILE A 269 10.38 -15.89 4.29
N GLY A 270 9.42 -16.77 3.98
CA GLY A 270 8.59 -17.43 5.00
C GLY A 270 9.45 -18.27 5.95
N LEU A 271 10.37 -19.08 5.42
CA LEU A 271 11.32 -19.86 6.22
C LEU A 271 12.23 -18.96 7.06
N LEU A 272 12.79 -17.88 6.49
CA LEU A 272 13.60 -16.92 7.26
C LEU A 272 12.80 -16.26 8.39
N GLN A 273 11.52 -15.99 8.21
CA GLN A 273 10.67 -15.46 9.28
C GLN A 273 10.42 -16.50 10.38
N VAL A 274 10.22 -17.77 10.02
CA VAL A 274 10.03 -18.86 10.99
C VAL A 274 11.32 -19.19 11.74
N LEU A 275 12.44 -19.24 11.03
CA LEU A 275 13.74 -19.68 11.58
C LEU A 275 14.52 -18.56 12.27
N SER A 276 14.42 -17.32 11.76
CA SER A 276 15.24 -16.18 12.21
C SER A 276 14.40 -15.01 12.76
N GLY A 277 13.09 -15.19 12.92
CA GLY A 277 12.18 -14.29 13.62
C GLY A 277 12.36 -12.80 13.29
N PRO A 278 13.03 -11.99 14.15
CA PRO A 278 13.28 -10.58 13.90
C PRO A 278 14.02 -10.28 12.58
N ASP A 279 15.02 -11.07 12.20
CA ASP A 279 15.85 -10.77 11.02
C ASP A 279 15.13 -11.05 9.71
N GLY A 280 14.34 -12.13 9.67
CA GLY A 280 13.43 -12.39 8.54
C GLY A 280 12.42 -11.26 8.34
N ARG A 281 11.85 -10.72 9.42
CA ARG A 281 10.92 -9.57 9.36
C ARG A 281 11.61 -8.29 8.89
N ARG A 282 12.85 -8.03 9.34
CA ARG A 282 13.65 -6.87 8.90
C ARG A 282 13.95 -6.94 7.41
N LEU A 283 14.38 -8.10 6.91
CA LEU A 283 14.62 -8.31 5.49
C LEU A 283 13.35 -8.10 4.66
N TYR A 284 12.22 -8.69 5.10
CA TYR A 284 10.95 -8.46 4.44
C TYR A 284 10.56 -6.97 4.46
N ALA A 285 10.68 -6.28 5.59
CA ALA A 285 10.31 -4.86 5.70
C ALA A 285 11.15 -3.96 4.78
N ALA A 286 12.42 -4.31 4.56
CA ALA A 286 13.28 -3.65 3.58
C ALA A 286 12.82 -3.92 2.15
N VAL A 287 12.53 -5.18 1.80
CA VAL A 287 12.03 -5.53 0.46
C VAL A 287 10.64 -4.94 0.19
N ALA A 288 9.74 -4.95 1.18
CA ALA A 288 8.40 -4.38 1.09
C ALA A 288 8.41 -2.85 0.92
N SER A 289 9.48 -2.16 1.34
CA SER A 289 9.60 -0.71 1.12
C SER A 289 9.55 -0.32 -0.34
N TYR A 290 9.98 -1.20 -1.26
CA TYR A 290 9.94 -0.89 -2.69
C TYR A 290 8.52 -0.62 -3.17
N HIS A 291 7.54 -1.43 -2.77
CA HIS A 291 6.16 -1.22 -3.21
C HIS A 291 5.48 -0.12 -2.42
N ALA A 292 5.63 -0.11 -1.09
CA ALA A 292 4.96 0.86 -0.20
C ALA A 292 5.27 2.31 -0.61
N TYR A 293 6.50 2.57 -1.05
CA TYR A 293 6.93 3.89 -1.48
C TYR A 293 6.77 4.15 -2.98
N LEU A 294 6.69 3.10 -3.81
CA LEU A 294 6.40 3.23 -5.24
C LEU A 294 4.95 3.65 -5.50
N GLU A 295 4.00 3.22 -4.67
CA GLU A 295 2.59 3.53 -4.87
C GLU A 295 2.32 5.04 -4.78
N TYR A 296 2.98 5.79 -3.89
CA TYR A 296 2.74 7.23 -3.70
C TYR A 296 2.95 8.09 -4.97
N PRO A 297 4.10 8.05 -5.68
CA PRO A 297 4.25 8.78 -6.93
C PRO A 297 3.29 8.27 -8.02
N LEU A 298 2.93 6.99 -8.04
CA LEU A 298 1.95 6.45 -8.99
C LEU A 298 0.54 6.99 -8.75
N LEU A 299 0.13 7.16 -7.49
CA LEU A 299 -1.13 7.79 -7.12
C LEU A 299 -1.21 9.23 -7.66
N VAL A 300 -0.11 9.98 -7.58
CA VAL A 300 -0.03 11.33 -8.16
C VAL A 300 -0.23 11.31 -9.67
N LEU A 301 0.46 10.40 -10.37
CA LEU A 301 0.33 10.25 -11.82
C LEU A 301 -1.09 9.84 -12.23
N LEU A 302 -1.73 8.95 -11.46
CA LEU A 302 -3.12 8.56 -11.64
C LEU A 302 -4.04 9.76 -11.46
N ALA A 303 -3.93 10.49 -10.35
CA ALA A 303 -4.75 11.68 -10.07
C ALA A 303 -4.62 12.73 -11.17
N ALA A 304 -3.41 13.02 -11.63
CA ALA A 304 -3.20 13.98 -12.72
C ALA A 304 -3.74 13.51 -14.07
N SER A 305 -3.76 12.19 -14.33
CA SER A 305 -4.38 11.64 -15.53
C SER A 305 -5.91 11.83 -15.53
N LEU A 306 -6.53 11.80 -14.34
CA LEU A 306 -7.98 12.03 -14.18
C LEU A 306 -8.36 13.48 -14.50
N VAL A 307 -7.53 14.45 -14.10
CA VAL A 307 -7.75 15.88 -14.35
C VAL A 307 -7.61 16.21 -15.84
N ARG A 308 -6.57 15.71 -16.52
CA ARG A 308 -6.31 15.99 -17.94
C ARG A 308 -7.43 15.52 -18.88
N ARG A 309 -8.08 14.39 -18.59
CA ARG A 309 -9.18 13.88 -19.43
C ARG A 309 -10.49 14.66 -19.30
N ARG A 310 -10.75 15.30 -18.14
CA ARG A 310 -11.95 16.16 -17.98
C ARG A 310 -11.85 17.43 -18.82
N THR A 311 -10.65 17.99 -18.92
CA THR A 311 -10.42 19.21 -19.72
C THR A 311 -10.52 18.97 -21.23
N SER A 312 -10.22 17.76 -21.71
CA SER A 312 -10.35 17.42 -23.13
C SER A 312 -11.80 17.08 -23.53
N SER A 313 -12.59 16.44 -22.66
CA SER A 313 -14.00 16.15 -22.94
C SER A 313 -14.91 17.38 -22.91
N GLY A 314 -14.50 18.45 -22.22
CA GLY A 314 -15.22 19.73 -22.20
C GLY A 314 -14.98 20.59 -23.45
N ARG A 315 -13.84 20.44 -24.13
CA ARG A 315 -13.52 21.18 -25.37
C ARG A 315 -14.20 20.66 -26.64
N ASN A 316 -14.62 19.40 -26.65
CA ASN A 316 -15.36 18.82 -27.79
C ASN A 316 -16.89 18.91 -27.62
N ARG A 317 -17.36 19.75 -26.70
CA ARG A 317 -18.79 19.99 -26.43
C ARG A 317 -19.16 21.49 -26.43
N SER A 318 -18.24 22.34 -26.88
CA SER A 318 -18.47 23.75 -27.20
C SER A 318 -18.39 23.91 -28.70
#